data_AF-Q1W397-F1
#
_entry.id   AF-Q1W397-F1
#
_cell.length_a   1.000
_cell.length_b   1.000
_cell.length_c   1.000
_cell.angle_alpha   90.00
_cell.angle_beta   90.00
_cell.angle_gamma   90.00
#
_symmetry.space_group_name_H-M   'P 1'
#
loop_
_entity.id
_entity.type
_entity.pdbx_description
1 polymer ?
#
loop_
_entity_poly.entity_id
_entity_poly.type
_entity_poly.pdbx_seq_one_letter_code
_entity_poly.pdbx_strand_id
1 'polypeptide(L)'
;LSSGARAGTHDKLSKTGGPFGTMRLEAELAHGANNGLDIAVRLLQPIKDQFPILSYADFYQLAGVVAVEVTGGPEIPFHPGRKDELEAPVEGRLPDATQGSDHLRDVFIKQMGLTDKDIVALSGGHTLGRAHKERSGFEGPWTENPLIFDNS
;
A
#
# COMPACT_ATOMS: atom_id res chain seq x y z
N LEU A 1 -15.37 0.18 -16.86
CA LEU A 1 -14.57 1.29 -16.26
C LEU A 1 -14.83 1.27 -14.76
N SER A 2 -13.78 1.08 -13.93
CA SER A 2 -13.74 1.15 -12.44
C SER A 2 -13.64 -0.13 -11.59
N SER A 3 -13.02 -1.22 -12.05
CA SER A 3 -12.32 -2.13 -11.12
C SER A 3 -10.87 -1.67 -10.90
N GLY A 4 -10.68 -0.35 -10.74
CA GLY A 4 -9.38 0.20 -10.40
C GLY A 4 -8.97 -0.35 -9.04
N ALA A 5 -7.79 -0.93 -8.94
CA ALA A 5 -7.24 -1.38 -7.66
C ALA A 5 -7.42 -0.25 -6.63
N ARG A 6 -7.98 -0.59 -5.46
CA ARG A 6 -8.20 0.35 -4.36
C ARG A 6 -7.05 0.16 -3.40
N ALA A 7 -6.34 1.24 -3.10
CA ALA A 7 -5.23 1.26 -2.15
C ALA A 7 -5.61 2.10 -0.92
N GLY A 8 -4.80 1.99 0.15
CA GLY A 8 -5.20 2.31 1.53
C GLY A 8 -5.82 3.68 1.80
N THR A 9 -5.55 4.71 0.98
CA THR A 9 -6.11 6.06 1.16
C THR A 9 -7.42 6.32 0.40
N HIS A 10 -7.90 5.35 -0.38
CA HIS A 10 -9.11 5.49 -1.20
C HIS A 10 -10.37 5.58 -0.34
N ASP A 11 -11.15 6.64 -0.54
CA ASP A 11 -12.51 6.77 -0.01
C ASP A 11 -13.54 6.64 -1.13
N LYS A 12 -14.42 5.66 -1.04
CA LYS A 12 -15.39 5.33 -2.10
C LYS A 12 -16.51 6.38 -2.25
N LEU A 13 -16.80 7.15 -1.19
CA LEU A 13 -17.88 8.13 -1.18
C LEU A 13 -17.46 9.42 -1.89
N SER A 14 -16.34 10.00 -1.46
CA SER A 14 -15.75 11.20 -2.05
C SER A 14 -14.96 10.93 -3.33
N LYS A 15 -14.60 9.66 -3.59
CA LYS A 15 -13.74 9.22 -4.71
C LYS A 15 -12.38 9.89 -4.72
N THR A 16 -11.81 10.11 -3.53
CA THR A 16 -10.49 10.73 -3.34
C THR A 16 -9.49 9.73 -2.79
N GLY A 17 -8.20 9.98 -3.03
CA GLY A 17 -7.11 9.08 -2.64
C GLY A 17 -7.11 7.77 -3.44
N GLY A 18 -6.27 6.83 -3.03
CA GLY A 18 -6.03 5.59 -3.76
C GLY A 18 -4.69 5.59 -4.51
N PRO A 19 -4.46 4.64 -5.43
CA PRO A 19 -3.14 4.41 -6.00
C PRO A 19 -2.84 5.34 -7.18
N PHE A 20 -2.84 6.66 -6.95
CA PHE A 20 -2.63 7.67 -8.00
C PHE A 20 -1.27 8.38 -7.86
N GLY A 21 -0.27 7.65 -7.37
CA GLY A 21 1.13 8.10 -7.31
C GLY A 21 1.43 9.14 -6.22
N THR A 22 0.44 9.62 -5.47
CA THR A 22 0.55 10.72 -4.49
C THR A 22 1.48 10.41 -3.32
N MET A 23 1.78 9.14 -3.05
CA MET A 23 2.78 8.71 -2.05
C MET A 23 4.19 9.29 -2.28
N ARG A 24 4.50 9.80 -3.49
CA ARG A 24 5.76 10.51 -3.77
C ARG A 24 5.81 11.94 -3.22
N LEU A 25 4.64 12.51 -2.89
CA LEU A 25 4.50 13.90 -2.49
C LEU A 25 4.92 14.03 -1.02
N GLU A 26 5.69 15.07 -0.72
CA GLU A 26 6.18 15.35 0.64
C GLU A 26 5.04 15.42 1.66
N ALA A 27 3.91 16.00 1.28
CA ALA A 27 2.72 16.08 2.13
C ALA A 27 2.21 14.69 2.57
N GLU A 28 2.15 13.70 1.65
CA GLU A 28 1.71 12.34 2.00
C GLU A 28 2.81 11.55 2.72
N LEU A 29 4.08 11.75 2.37
CA LEU A 29 5.21 11.13 3.08
C LEU A 29 5.34 11.61 4.52
N ALA A 30 4.90 12.84 4.81
CA ALA A 30 4.90 13.41 6.15
C ALA A 30 3.81 12.83 7.07
N HIS A 31 2.85 12.06 6.54
CA HIS A 31 1.84 11.38 7.37
C HIS A 31 2.51 10.38 8.32
N GLY A 32 2.07 10.32 9.58
CA GLY A 32 2.67 9.48 10.60
C GLY A 32 2.67 7.99 10.24
N ALA A 33 1.60 7.50 9.62
CA ALA A 33 1.48 6.11 9.15
C ALA A 33 2.44 5.76 8.00
N ASN A 34 3.02 6.76 7.32
CA ASN A 34 3.94 6.58 6.20
C ASN A 34 5.41 6.72 6.60
N ASN A 35 5.72 6.83 7.89
CA ASN A 35 7.08 7.00 8.38
C ASN A 35 8.03 5.91 7.86
N GLY A 36 9.07 6.32 7.13
CA GLY A 36 10.07 5.46 6.49
C GLY A 36 9.79 5.09 5.02
N LEU A 37 8.62 5.44 4.46
CA LEU A 37 8.32 5.20 3.04
C LEU A 37 9.13 6.11 2.09
N ASP A 38 9.68 7.22 2.59
CA ASP A 38 10.62 8.07 1.83
C ASP A 38 11.83 7.25 1.33
N ILE A 39 12.27 6.25 2.10
CA ILE A 39 13.35 5.35 1.73
C ILE A 39 12.96 4.54 0.50
N ALA A 40 11.74 3.97 0.49
CA ALA A 40 11.26 3.16 -0.64
C ALA A 40 11.09 4.02 -1.90
N VAL A 41 10.50 5.21 -1.79
CA VAL A 41 10.39 6.18 -2.90
C VAL A 41 11.77 6.51 -3.47
N ARG A 42 12.76 6.79 -2.60
CA ARG A 42 14.13 7.09 -3.00
C ARG A 42 14.84 5.91 -3.67
N LEU A 43 14.65 4.68 -3.17
CA LEU A 43 15.23 3.47 -3.76
C LEU A 43 14.65 3.16 -5.16
N LEU A 44 13.38 3.45 -5.35
CA LEU A 44 12.67 3.21 -6.61
C LEU A 44 12.92 4.28 -7.67
N GLN A 45 13.29 5.50 -7.27
CA GLN A 45 13.42 6.64 -8.19
C GLN A 45 14.40 6.39 -9.36
N PRO A 46 15.62 5.83 -9.18
CA PRO A 46 16.53 5.58 -10.30
C PRO A 46 15.99 4.57 -11.33
N ILE A 47 15.10 3.67 -10.91
CA ILE A 47 14.42 2.74 -11.82
C ILE A 47 13.28 3.49 -12.53
N LYS A 48 12.48 4.27 -11.79
CA LYS A 48 11.41 5.08 -12.36
C LYS A 48 11.89 6.07 -13.43
N ASP A 49 13.07 6.64 -13.25
CA ASP A 49 13.70 7.58 -14.20
C ASP A 49 13.99 6.95 -15.56
N GLN A 50 14.23 5.63 -15.60
CA GLN A 50 14.44 4.89 -16.85
C GLN A 50 13.14 4.68 -17.64
N PHE A 51 11.97 4.87 -17.00
CA PHE A 51 10.64 4.69 -17.59
C PHE A 51 9.78 5.95 -17.44
N PRO A 52 10.11 7.05 -18.15
CA PRO A 52 9.38 8.31 -18.06
C PRO A 52 7.94 8.22 -18.58
N ILE A 53 7.63 7.24 -19.43
CA ILE A 53 6.29 7.01 -19.98
C ILE A 53 5.32 6.45 -18.92
N LEU A 54 5.83 5.71 -17.94
CA LEU A 54 5.00 5.15 -16.86
C LEU A 54 4.66 6.26 -15.85
N SER A 55 3.39 6.32 -15.45
CA SER A 55 2.99 7.12 -14.29
C SER A 55 3.61 6.54 -13.01
N TYR A 56 3.84 7.38 -12.00
CA TYR A 56 4.22 6.89 -10.67
C TYR A 56 3.16 5.96 -10.09
N ALA A 57 1.89 6.25 -10.37
CA ALA A 57 0.73 5.45 -10.00
C ALA A 57 0.86 4.00 -10.47
N ASP A 58 1.10 3.77 -11.76
CA ASP A 58 1.29 2.42 -12.29
C ASP A 58 2.60 1.81 -11.83
N PHE A 59 3.68 2.60 -11.77
CA PHE A 59 4.99 2.13 -11.37
C PHE A 59 5.01 1.57 -9.94
N TYR A 60 4.41 2.26 -8.97
CA TYR A 60 4.33 1.78 -7.58
C TYR A 60 3.43 0.55 -7.44
N GLN A 61 2.33 0.48 -8.18
CA GLN A 61 1.48 -0.71 -8.17
C GLN A 61 2.19 -1.91 -8.78
N LEU A 62 2.95 -1.70 -9.86
CA LEU A 62 3.77 -2.75 -10.46
C LEU A 62 4.87 -3.22 -9.51
N ALA A 63 5.54 -2.30 -8.81
CA ALA A 63 6.55 -2.65 -7.80
C ALA A 63 5.96 -3.55 -6.70
N GLY A 64 4.73 -3.26 -6.24
CA GLY A 64 4.02 -4.12 -5.28
C GLY A 64 3.68 -5.51 -5.83
N VAL A 65 3.21 -5.61 -7.07
CA VAL A 65 2.94 -6.90 -7.75
C VAL A 65 4.22 -7.73 -7.84
N VAL A 66 5.31 -7.11 -8.32
CA VAL A 66 6.61 -7.79 -8.47
C VAL A 66 7.19 -8.20 -7.11
N ALA A 67 6.98 -7.41 -6.05
CA ALA A 67 7.43 -7.77 -4.71
C ALA A 67 6.75 -9.04 -4.17
N VAL A 68 5.45 -9.24 -4.46
CA VAL A 68 4.73 -10.48 -4.12
C VAL A 68 5.25 -11.64 -4.96
N GLU A 69 5.42 -11.45 -6.26
CA GLU A 69 5.86 -12.52 -7.18
C GLU A 69 7.28 -13.00 -6.86
N VAL A 70 8.24 -12.08 -6.66
CA VAL A 70 9.65 -12.42 -6.43
C VAL A 70 9.89 -13.12 -5.08
N THR A 71 8.96 -13.00 -4.14
CA THR A 71 9.00 -13.66 -2.83
C THR A 71 8.28 -15.01 -2.82
N GLY A 72 7.80 -15.49 -3.98
CA GLY A 72 7.11 -16.78 -4.13
C GLY A 72 5.59 -16.71 -3.99
N GLY A 73 5.02 -15.50 -3.95
CA GLY A 73 3.59 -15.29 -3.84
C GLY A 73 2.85 -15.53 -5.16
N PRO A 74 1.51 -15.34 -5.16
CA PRO A 74 0.70 -15.56 -6.35
C PRO A 74 0.96 -14.51 -7.44
N GLU A 75 0.75 -14.89 -8.70
CA GLU A 75 0.68 -13.93 -9.82
C GLU A 75 -0.54 -13.01 -9.66
N ILE A 76 -0.31 -11.70 -9.57
CA ILE A 76 -1.36 -10.69 -9.44
C ILE A 76 -1.56 -10.00 -10.80
N PRO A 77 -2.77 -10.06 -11.40
CA PRO A 77 -3.03 -9.38 -12.67
C PRO A 77 -2.79 -7.87 -12.59
N PHE A 78 -1.87 -7.36 -13.40
CA PHE A 78 -1.58 -5.94 -13.52
C PHE A 78 -2.24 -5.32 -14.75
N HIS A 79 -2.94 -4.21 -14.55
CA HIS A 79 -3.55 -3.43 -15.63
C HIS A 79 -3.00 -1.99 -15.55
N PRO A 80 -2.32 -1.48 -16.59
CA PRO A 80 -1.83 -0.11 -16.63
C PRO A 80 -2.97 0.87 -16.97
N GLY A 81 -2.68 2.17 -16.87
CA GLY A 81 -3.56 3.27 -17.23
C GLY A 81 -3.89 4.21 -16.06
N ARG A 82 -3.30 4.03 -14.88
CA ARG A 82 -3.48 4.98 -13.77
C ARG A 82 -2.76 6.28 -14.09
N LYS A 83 -3.39 7.39 -13.75
CA LYS A 83 -2.80 8.73 -13.88
C LYS A 83 -2.25 9.18 -12.54
N ASP A 84 -1.20 9.98 -12.60
CA ASP A 84 -0.67 10.63 -11.41
C ASP A 84 -1.57 11.78 -10.98
N GLU A 85 -1.93 11.80 -9.71
CA GLU A 85 -2.52 12.94 -9.04
C GLU A 85 -1.44 13.79 -8.38
N LEU A 86 -1.77 15.07 -8.19
CA LEU A 86 -0.87 16.10 -7.64
C LEU A 86 -1.25 16.52 -6.22
N GLU A 87 -2.41 16.10 -5.75
CA GLU A 87 -2.92 16.44 -4.41
C GLU A 87 -2.92 15.19 -3.54
N ALA A 88 -2.23 15.27 -2.40
CA ALA A 88 -2.24 14.19 -1.43
C ALA A 88 -3.64 14.04 -0.80
N PRO A 89 -4.07 12.81 -0.50
CA PRO A 89 -5.26 12.60 0.30
C PRO A 89 -5.05 13.14 1.72
N VAL A 90 -6.14 13.38 2.44
CA VAL A 90 -6.08 13.74 3.86
C VAL A 90 -5.48 12.60 4.69
N GLU A 91 -4.68 12.96 5.69
CA GLU A 91 -4.13 12.02 6.66
C GLU A 91 -5.23 11.31 7.48
N GLY A 92 -4.90 10.15 8.04
CA GLY A 92 -5.78 9.42 8.97
C GLY A 92 -6.67 8.36 8.32
N ARG A 93 -6.51 8.12 7.02
CA ARG A 93 -7.28 7.11 6.28
C ARG A 93 -6.73 5.68 6.37
N LEU A 94 -5.47 5.53 6.79
CA LEU A 94 -4.83 4.22 6.96
C LEU A 94 -5.23 3.57 8.30
N PRO A 95 -5.28 2.23 8.38
CA PRO A 95 -5.69 1.54 9.60
C PRO A 95 -4.68 1.77 10.74
N ASP A 96 -5.20 1.73 11.97
CA ASP A 96 -4.45 1.89 13.21
C ASP A 96 -4.18 0.51 13.81
N ALA A 97 -2.91 0.18 14.01
CA ALA A 97 -2.47 -1.12 14.50
C ALA A 97 -2.89 -1.43 15.94
N THR A 98 -3.34 -0.43 16.71
CA THR A 98 -3.79 -0.61 18.11
C THR A 98 -5.28 -0.88 18.24
N GLN A 99 -6.03 -0.79 17.14
CA GLN A 99 -7.49 -0.95 17.12
C GLN A 99 -7.92 -2.34 16.65
N GLY A 100 -9.20 -2.67 16.89
CA GLY A 100 -9.77 -3.99 16.63
C GLY A 100 -10.52 -4.12 15.30
N SER A 101 -11.30 -5.20 15.18
CA SER A 101 -12.02 -5.56 13.95
C SER A 101 -13.04 -4.51 13.47
N ASP A 102 -13.63 -3.75 14.38
CA ASP A 102 -14.60 -2.71 14.01
C ASP A 102 -13.92 -1.59 13.22
N HIS A 103 -12.72 -1.19 13.66
CA HIS A 103 -11.88 -0.24 12.93
C HIS A 103 -11.46 -0.77 11.56
N LEU A 104 -11.08 -2.06 11.48
CA LEU A 104 -10.76 -2.68 10.19
C LEU A 104 -11.96 -2.63 9.23
N ARG A 105 -13.19 -2.88 9.71
CA ARG A 105 -14.38 -2.77 8.87
C ARG A 105 -14.69 -1.34 8.47
N ASP A 106 -14.43 -0.37 9.34
CA ASP A 106 -14.60 1.04 9.03
C ASP A 106 -13.67 1.47 7.88
N VAL A 107 -12.39 1.12 7.98
CA VAL A 107 -11.40 1.46 6.95
C VAL A 107 -11.62 0.66 5.66
N PHE A 108 -11.60 -0.67 5.74
CA PHE A 108 -11.58 -1.50 4.53
C PHE A 108 -12.97 -1.60 3.87
N ILE A 109 -14.06 -1.63 4.62
CA ILE A 109 -15.41 -1.80 4.06
C ILE A 109 -16.12 -0.46 3.88
N LYS A 110 -16.22 0.35 4.93
CA LYS A 110 -16.98 1.60 4.84
C LYS A 110 -16.25 2.61 3.96
N GLN A 111 -14.95 2.83 4.17
CA GLN A 111 -14.15 3.77 3.38
C GLN A 111 -13.71 3.16 2.04
N MET A 112 -12.97 2.04 2.02
CA MET A 112 -12.42 1.49 0.76
C MET A 112 -13.42 0.67 -0.06
N GLY A 113 -14.47 0.10 0.55
CA GLY A 113 -15.46 -0.71 -0.17
C GLY A 113 -15.00 -2.13 -0.52
N LEU A 114 -14.06 -2.67 0.25
CA LEU A 114 -13.64 -4.07 0.23
C LEU A 114 -14.60 -4.95 1.07
N THR A 115 -14.32 -6.25 1.13
CA THR A 115 -15.10 -7.25 1.88
C THR A 115 -14.33 -7.78 3.10
N ASP A 116 -15.01 -8.43 4.04
CA ASP A 116 -14.35 -9.13 5.16
C ASP A 116 -13.31 -10.16 4.66
N LYS A 117 -13.59 -10.84 3.54
CA LYS A 117 -12.64 -11.77 2.92
C LYS A 117 -11.36 -11.05 2.47
N ASP A 118 -11.51 -9.86 1.88
CA ASP A 118 -10.37 -9.06 1.45
C ASP A 118 -9.54 -8.58 2.64
N ILE A 119 -10.18 -8.21 3.77
CA ILE A 119 -9.46 -7.82 5.00
C ILE A 119 -8.53 -8.94 5.45
N VAL A 120 -9.07 -10.16 5.58
CA VAL A 120 -8.29 -11.31 6.06
C VAL A 120 -7.20 -11.68 5.06
N ALA A 121 -7.52 -11.73 3.77
CA ALA A 121 -6.54 -12.04 2.73
C ALA A 121 -5.40 -11.01 2.66
N LEU A 122 -5.72 -9.71 2.73
CA LEU A 122 -4.71 -8.64 2.72
C LEU A 122 -3.89 -8.58 4.01
N SER A 123 -4.49 -8.95 5.15
CA SER A 123 -3.75 -9.04 6.42
C SER A 123 -2.64 -10.09 6.35
N GLY A 124 -2.80 -11.14 5.53
CA GLY A 124 -1.75 -12.12 5.22
C GLY A 124 -0.52 -11.51 4.54
N GLY A 125 -0.59 -10.29 4.00
CA GLY A 125 0.58 -9.58 3.47
C GLY A 125 1.68 -9.34 4.51
N HIS A 126 1.35 -9.36 5.80
CA HIS A 126 2.32 -9.32 6.90
C HIS A 126 3.18 -10.58 7.01
N THR A 127 2.92 -11.64 6.24
CA THR A 127 3.85 -12.77 6.09
C THR A 127 5.26 -12.29 5.67
N LEU A 128 5.31 -11.18 4.93
CA LEU A 128 6.53 -10.49 4.55
C LEU A 128 6.90 -9.34 5.48
N GLY A 129 8.19 -9.17 5.71
CA GLY A 129 8.76 -8.00 6.37
C GLY A 129 8.64 -8.02 7.90
N ARG A 130 8.68 -6.83 8.47
CA ARG A 130 8.72 -6.62 9.93
C ARG A 130 8.29 -5.21 10.32
N ALA A 131 7.94 -5.05 11.59
CA ALA A 131 7.84 -3.75 12.22
C ALA A 131 9.21 -3.23 12.67
N HIS A 132 9.32 -1.91 12.75
CA HIS A 132 10.51 -1.15 13.15
C HIS A 132 10.12 -0.09 14.18
N LYS A 133 10.78 -0.11 15.34
CA LYS A 133 10.42 0.71 16.50
C LYS A 133 10.45 2.20 16.20
N GLU A 134 11.40 2.65 15.41
CA GLU A 134 11.55 4.06 14.99
C GLU A 134 10.49 4.52 13.98
N ARG A 135 9.73 3.59 13.39
CA ARG A 135 8.68 3.87 12.42
C ARG A 135 7.29 3.87 13.04
N SER A 136 6.89 2.70 13.55
CA SER A 136 5.52 2.46 14.07
C SER A 136 5.46 2.32 15.59
N GLY A 137 6.60 2.28 16.28
CA GLY A 137 6.67 1.94 17.71
C GLY A 137 6.63 0.43 18.01
N PHE A 138 6.26 -0.40 17.04
CA PHE A 138 6.33 -1.87 17.12
C PHE A 138 7.64 -2.40 16.54
N GLU A 139 8.06 -3.62 16.91
CA GLU A 139 9.35 -4.18 16.51
C GLU A 139 9.25 -5.68 16.22
N GLY A 140 9.92 -6.13 15.16
CA GLY A 140 10.11 -7.56 14.85
C GLY A 140 9.26 -8.07 13.68
N PRO A 141 9.63 -9.22 13.10
CA PRO A 141 8.88 -9.85 12.02
C PRO A 141 7.63 -10.58 12.55
N TRP A 142 6.66 -10.80 11.66
CA TRP A 142 5.50 -11.66 11.97
C TRP A 142 5.81 -13.16 11.77
N THR A 143 6.75 -13.49 10.88
CA THR A 143 7.11 -14.86 10.51
C THR A 143 8.61 -15.11 10.73
N GLU A 144 9.01 -16.38 10.74
CA GLU A 144 10.43 -16.77 10.82
C GLU A 144 11.19 -16.46 9.52
N ASN A 145 10.48 -16.45 8.38
CA ASN A 145 11.04 -16.24 7.04
C ASN A 145 10.43 -14.99 6.39
N PRO A 146 10.78 -13.76 6.80
CA PRO A 146 10.10 -12.52 6.40
C PRO A 146 10.33 -12.11 4.93
N LEU A 147 10.92 -12.97 4.10
CA LEU A 147 11.16 -12.77 2.66
C LEU A 147 10.51 -13.87 1.80
N ILE A 148 9.73 -14.76 2.40
CA ILE A 148 9.01 -15.83 1.72
C ILE A 148 7.51 -15.53 1.86
N PHE A 149 6.80 -15.43 0.72
CA PHE A 149 5.36 -15.23 0.74
C PHE A 149 4.68 -16.59 0.88
N ASP A 150 4.23 -16.91 2.08
CA ASP A 150 3.48 -18.11 2.40
C ASP A 150 2.33 -17.82 3.38
N ASN A 151 1.70 -18.87 3.91
CA ASN A 151 0.57 -18.76 4.84
C ASN A 151 0.95 -18.95 6.32
N SER A 152 2.22 -18.70 6.68
CA SER A 152 2.72 -18.73 8.07
C SER A 152 2.11 -17.65 8.95
#